data_AF-A0A2V7B6R0-F1
#
_entry.id   AF-A0A2V7B6R0-F1
#
_cell.length_a   1.000
_cell.length_b   1.000
_cell.length_c   1.000
_cell.angle_alpha   90.00
_cell.angle_beta   90.00
_cell.angle_gamma   90.00
#
_symmetry.space_group_name_H-M   'P 1'
#
loop_
_entity.id
_entity.type
_entity.pdbx_description
1 polymer ?
#
loop_
_entity_poly.entity_id
_entity_poly.type
_entity_poly.pdbx_seq_one_letter_code
_entity_poly.pdbx_strand_id
1 'polypeptide(L)'
;MSRPSGRWLRVSTLQKIVREYWSNRPMELAAALSYYTLLSVAPLVLIVVAVAGLVFQRPDVEGRVVTEIRALVGDEGAAVVRTVLRNANDREKDALSVVIGSVLLLLGA
;
A
#
# COMPACT_ATOMS: atom_id res chain seq x y z
N MET A 1 -39.24 -31.37 26.73
CA MET A 1 -39.66 -30.80 25.44
C MET A 1 -38.45 -30.60 24.55
N SER A 2 -38.51 -31.10 23.32
CA SER A 2 -37.36 -31.62 22.57
C SER A 2 -36.57 -30.57 21.78
N ARG A 3 -35.23 -30.73 21.82
CA ARG A 3 -34.25 -29.93 21.08
C ARG A 3 -34.48 -30.02 19.57
N PRO A 4 -34.58 -28.91 18.83
CA PRO A 4 -34.74 -28.97 17.37
C PRO A 4 -33.41 -29.39 16.72
N SER A 5 -33.52 -30.28 15.75
CA SER A 5 -32.41 -30.97 15.08
C SER A 5 -31.29 -30.04 14.56
N GLY A 6 -30.03 -30.40 14.84
CA GLY A 6 -28.82 -29.58 14.59
C GLY A 6 -28.43 -29.34 13.13
N ARG A 7 -29.25 -29.74 12.15
CA ARG A 7 -28.96 -29.60 10.71
C ARG A 7 -29.47 -28.28 10.12
N TRP A 8 -30.59 -27.74 10.64
CA TRP A 8 -31.23 -26.52 10.12
C TRP A 8 -30.62 -25.22 10.67
N LEU A 9 -30.08 -25.27 11.90
CA LEU A 9 -29.34 -24.16 12.51
C LEU A 9 -28.03 -23.85 11.78
N ARG A 10 -27.37 -24.85 11.18
CA ARG A 10 -26.10 -24.67 10.46
C ARG A 10 -26.30 -23.96 9.11
N VAL A 11 -27.34 -24.34 8.37
CA VAL A 11 -27.63 -23.77 7.05
C VAL A 11 -28.08 -22.32 7.15
N SER A 12 -28.91 -21.98 8.16
CA SER A 12 -29.37 -20.61 8.37
C SER A 12 -28.24 -19.65 8.81
N THR A 13 -27.26 -20.12 9.57
CA THR A 13 -26.09 -19.31 9.95
C THR A 13 -25.15 -19.08 8.76
N LEU A 14 -24.90 -20.08 7.91
CA LEU A 14 -24.13 -19.91 6.67
C LEU A 14 -24.76 -18.88 5.74
N GLN A 15 -26.08 -18.96 5.53
CA GLN A 15 -26.80 -17.99 4.72
C GLN A 15 -26.76 -16.58 5.31
N LYS A 16 -26.75 -16.43 6.64
CA LYS A 16 -26.58 -15.13 7.31
C LYS A 16 -25.18 -14.57 7.08
N ILE A 17 -24.13 -15.37 7.28
CA ILE A 17 -22.73 -14.94 7.07
C ILE A 17 -22.52 -14.45 5.64
N VAL A 18 -23.01 -15.19 4.64
CA VAL A 18 -22.88 -14.78 3.24
C VAL A 18 -23.62 -13.46 2.98
N ARG A 19 -24.85 -13.31 3.49
CA ARG A 19 -25.64 -12.09 3.30
C ARG A 19 -24.98 -10.88 3.96
N GLU A 20 -24.50 -11.05 5.18
CA GLU A 20 -23.79 -10.01 5.94
C GLU A 20 -22.46 -9.65 5.26
N TYR A 21 -21.72 -10.65 4.78
CA TYR A 21 -20.49 -10.45 4.02
C TYR A 21 -20.74 -9.58 2.80
N TRP A 22 -21.77 -9.86 1.99
CA TRP A 22 -22.11 -9.01 0.84
C TRP A 22 -22.64 -7.63 1.24
N SER A 23 -23.39 -7.53 2.34
CA SER A 23 -23.86 -6.25 2.90
C SER A 23 -22.70 -5.31 3.25
N ASN A 24 -21.56 -5.86 3.69
CA ASN A 24 -20.36 -5.12 4.06
C ASN A 24 -19.47 -4.69 2.88
N ARG A 25 -19.99 -4.77 1.64
CA ARG A 25 -19.31 -4.30 0.40
C ARG A 25 -17.82 -4.69 0.30
N PRO A 26 -17.46 -5.97 0.50
CA PRO A 26 -16.08 -6.42 0.60
C PRO A 26 -15.30 -6.18 -0.70
N MET A 27 -16.00 -6.23 -1.84
CA MET A 27 -15.40 -5.96 -3.14
C MET A 27 -14.98 -4.50 -3.31
N GLU A 28 -15.79 -3.56 -2.82
CA GLU A 28 -15.49 -2.13 -2.86
C GLU A 28 -14.27 -1.81 -1.99
N LEU A 29 -14.22 -2.38 -0.78
CA LEU A 29 -13.07 -2.26 0.13
C LEU A 29 -11.80 -2.89 -0.46
N ALA A 30 -11.90 -4.08 -1.06
CA ALA A 30 -10.78 -4.74 -1.71
C ALA A 30 -10.25 -3.95 -2.92
N ALA A 31 -11.15 -3.37 -3.72
CA ALA A 31 -10.78 -2.49 -4.83
C ALA A 31 -10.09 -1.22 -4.32
N ALA A 32 -10.65 -0.55 -3.31
CA ALA A 32 -10.07 0.64 -2.70
C ALA A 32 -8.67 0.38 -2.14
N LEU A 33 -8.48 -0.75 -1.44
CA LEU A 33 -7.17 -1.16 -0.92
C LEU A 33 -6.16 -1.36 -2.04
N SER A 34 -6.55 -2.08 -3.10
CA SER A 34 -5.68 -2.34 -4.25
C SER A 34 -5.28 -1.06 -4.99
N TYR A 35 -6.23 -0.16 -5.25
CA TYR A 35 -5.96 1.14 -5.86
C TYR A 35 -5.08 2.01 -4.97
N TYR A 36 -5.33 2.03 -3.67
CA TYR A 36 -4.50 2.79 -2.74
C TYR A 36 -3.07 2.27 -2.72
N THR A 37 -2.88 0.95 -2.67
CA THR A 37 -1.54 0.36 -2.76
C THR A 37 -0.86 0.74 -4.07
N LEU A 38 -1.51 0.54 -5.22
CA LEU A 38 -0.93 0.83 -6.54
C LEU A 38 -0.58 2.31 -6.72
N LEU A 39 -1.48 3.22 -6.33
CA LEU A 39 -1.26 4.66 -6.47
C LEU A 39 -0.25 5.20 -5.44
N SER A 40 -0.09 4.55 -4.30
CA SER A 40 0.85 4.97 -3.24
C SER A 40 2.25 4.39 -3.38
N VAL A 41 2.48 3.34 -4.19
CA VAL A 41 3.81 2.70 -4.31
C VAL A 41 4.91 3.73 -4.56
N ALA A 42 4.72 4.62 -5.53
CA ALA A 42 5.72 5.61 -5.89
C ALA A 42 6.08 6.57 -4.72
N PRO A 43 5.13 7.32 -4.13
CA PRO A 43 5.44 8.20 -3.01
C PRO A 43 5.94 7.43 -1.77
N LEU A 44 5.42 6.23 -1.50
CA LEU A 44 5.85 5.42 -0.36
C LEU A 44 7.33 5.02 -0.48
N VAL A 45 7.75 4.54 -1.65
CA VAL A 45 9.15 4.15 -1.87
C VAL A 45 10.08 5.35 -1.71
N LEU A 46 9.68 6.53 -2.20
CA LEU A 46 10.48 7.75 -2.02
C LEU A 46 10.64 8.11 -0.55
N ILE A 47 9.58 8.02 0.26
CA ILE A 47 9.65 8.26 1.70
C ILE A 47 10.57 7.24 2.37
N VAL A 48 10.45 5.95 2.05
CA VAL A 48 11.30 4.89 2.61
C VAL A 48 12.77 5.14 2.30
N VAL A 49 13.11 5.46 1.06
CA VAL A 49 14.48 5.75 0.65
C VAL A 49 15.00 7.03 1.31
N ALA A 50 14.18 8.08 1.37
CA ALA A 50 14.56 9.33 2.02
C ALA A 50 14.88 9.13 3.51
N VAL A 51 14.02 8.41 4.25
CA VAL A 51 14.21 8.16 5.69
C VAL A 51 15.40 7.25 5.94
N ALA A 52 15.53 6.14 5.21
CA ALA A 52 16.67 5.24 5.38
C ALA A 52 17.99 5.88 4.92
N GLY A 53 17.94 6.76 3.91
CA GLY A 53 19.09 7.54 3.43
C GLY A 53 19.63 8.57 4.44
N LEU A 54 18.91 8.85 5.54
CA LEU A 54 19.45 9.66 6.64
C LEU A 54 20.53 8.94 7.44
N VAL A 55 20.53 7.60 7.41
CA VAL A 55 21.46 6.75 8.17
C VAL A 55 22.39 5.97 7.25
N PHE A 56 21.88 5.51 6.10
CA PHE A 56 22.59 4.69 5.13
C PHE A 56 22.93 5.47 3.86
N GLN A 57 23.91 4.98 3.09
CA GLN A 57 24.19 5.54 1.78
C GLN A 57 23.03 5.24 0.83
N ARG A 58 22.54 6.28 0.15
CA ARG A 58 21.34 6.20 -0.67
C ARG A 58 21.39 5.11 -1.77
N PRO A 59 22.49 4.93 -2.52
CA PRO A 59 22.56 3.88 -3.55
C PRO A 59 22.33 2.47 -2.98
N ASP A 60 22.78 2.22 -1.75
CA ASP A 60 22.63 0.92 -1.09
C ASP A 60 21.16 0.66 -0.71
N VAL A 61 20.48 1.70 -0.20
CA VAL A 61 19.06 1.64 0.14
C VAL A 61 18.20 1.41 -1.10
N GLU A 62 18.43 2.18 -2.17
CA GLU A 62 17.72 2.04 -3.44
C GLU A 62 17.87 0.64 -4.04
N GLY A 63 19.11 0.12 -4.07
CA GLY A 63 19.40 -1.23 -4.55
C GLY A 63 18.69 -2.32 -3.73
N ARG A 64 18.64 -2.15 -2.40
CA ARG A 64 17.93 -3.08 -1.51
C ARG A 64 16.42 -3.05 -1.74
N VAL A 65 15.81 -1.87 -1.80
CA VAL A 65 14.36 -1.72 -2.02
C VAL A 65 13.95 -2.35 -3.35
N VAL A 66 14.69 -2.12 -4.43
CA VAL A 66 14.41 -2.74 -5.74
C VAL A 66 14.51 -4.27 -5.67
N THR A 67 15.46 -4.81 -4.90
CA THR A 67 15.63 -6.26 -4.73
C THR A 67 14.48 -6.88 -3.95
N GLU A 68 14.00 -6.25 -2.89
CA GLU A 68 12.86 -6.74 -2.11
C GLU A 68 11.56 -6.68 -2.93
N ILE A 69 11.33 -5.60 -3.68
CA ILE A 69 10.17 -5.51 -4.57
C ILE A 69 10.22 -6.58 -5.66
N ARG A 70 11.41 -6.87 -6.21
CA ARG A 70 11.59 -7.98 -7.15
C ARG A 70 11.21 -9.32 -6.53
N ALA A 71 11.60 -9.58 -5.27
CA ALA A 71 11.28 -10.82 -4.59
C ALA A 71 9.77 -10.98 -4.30
N LEU A 72 9.08 -9.87 -4.01
CA LEU A 72 7.66 -9.87 -3.65
C LEU A 72 6.71 -9.79 -4.84
N VAL A 73 7.07 -9.01 -5.86
CA VAL A 73 6.18 -8.65 -6.99
C VAL A 73 6.72 -9.17 -8.33
N GLY A 74 8.03 -9.38 -8.45
CA GLY A 74 8.69 -9.78 -9.69
C GLY A 74 9.38 -8.62 -10.41
N ASP A 75 9.93 -8.92 -11.59
CA ASP A 75 10.75 -8.00 -12.37
C ASP A 75 10.03 -6.72 -12.81
N GLU A 76 8.75 -6.82 -13.16
CA GLU A 76 7.96 -5.69 -13.62
C GLU A 76 7.75 -4.66 -12.50
N GLY A 77 7.39 -5.12 -11.30
CA GLY A 77 7.24 -4.25 -10.13
C GLY A 77 8.56 -3.56 -9.77
N ALA A 78 9.67 -4.31 -9.84
CA ALA A 78 11.00 -3.76 -9.60
C ALA A 78 11.41 -2.72 -10.65
N ALA A 79 11.02 -2.89 -11.91
CA ALA A 79 11.26 -1.93 -12.99
C ALA A 79 10.50 -0.61 -12.77
N VAL A 80 9.23 -0.69 -12.32
CA VAL A 80 8.44 0.49 -11.95
C VAL A 80 9.13 1.26 -10.82
N VAL A 81 9.50 0.57 -9.74
CA VAL A 81 10.16 1.19 -8.59
C VAL A 81 11.50 1.83 -8.96
N ARG A 82 12.33 1.15 -9.76
CA ARG A 82 13.59 1.70 -10.26
C ARG A 82 13.38 2.97 -11.08
N THR A 83 12.33 3.01 -11.89
CA THR A 83 11.98 4.19 -12.69
C THR A 83 11.58 5.37 -11.82
N VAL A 84 10.77 5.12 -10.78
CA VAL A 84 10.39 6.14 -9.79
C VAL A 84 11.62 6.75 -9.11
N LEU A 85 12.52 5.89 -8.60
CA LEU A 85 13.73 6.32 -7.90
C LEU A 85 14.65 7.15 -8.80
N ARG A 86 14.87 6.68 -10.04
CA ARG A 86 15.68 7.40 -11.03
C ARG A 86 15.11 8.78 -11.35
N ASN A 87 13.80 8.88 -11.56
CA ASN A 87 13.13 10.15 -11.86
C ASN A 87 13.14 11.14 -10.67
N ALA A 88 13.19 10.63 -9.44
CA ALA A 88 13.27 11.46 -8.24
C ALA A 88 14.69 12.01 -8.01
N ASN A 89 15.72 11.23 -8.33
CA ASN A 89 17.12 11.65 -8.23
C ASN A 89 17.45 12.84 -9.15
N ASP A 90 16.75 12.96 -10.29
CA ASP A 90 16.87 14.11 -11.19
C ASP A 90 16.24 15.41 -10.61
N ARG A 91 15.33 15.28 -9.62
CA ARG A 91 14.60 16.39 -8.97
C ARG A 91 15.12 16.80 -7.60
N GLU A 92 16.20 16.15 -7.17
CA GLU A 92 16.69 16.12 -5.79
C GLU A 92 17.07 17.48 -5.19
N LYS A 93 17.25 18.49 -6.03
CA LYS A 93 17.57 19.85 -5.57
C LYS A 93 16.42 20.55 -4.84
N ASP A 94 15.19 20.02 -4.87
CA ASP A 94 14.00 20.68 -4.27
C ASP A 94 13.15 19.79 -3.32
N ALA A 95 13.58 18.57 -2.99
CA ALA A 95 12.76 17.62 -2.22
C ALA A 95 12.41 18.12 -0.80
N LEU A 96 13.35 18.79 -0.14
CA LEU A 96 13.11 19.39 1.18
C LEU A 96 12.08 20.53 1.10
N SER A 97 12.13 21.35 0.04
CA SER A 97 11.18 22.44 -0.21
C SER A 97 9.76 21.91 -0.43
N VAL A 98 9.60 20.78 -1.12
CA VAL A 98 8.29 20.14 -1.36
C VAL A 98 7.69 19.60 -0.06
N VAL A 99 8.50 18.96 0.80
CA VAL A 99 8.04 18.45 2.09
C VAL A 99 7.61 19.59 3.00
N ILE A 100 8.44 20.63 3.13
CA ILE A 100 8.12 21.81 3.94
C ILE A 100 6.87 22.51 3.39
N GLY A 101 6.78 22.71 2.07
CA GLY A 101 5.61 23.32 1.43
C GLY A 101 4.32 22.52 1.63
N SER A 102 4.40 21.20 1.58
CA SER A 102 3.23 20.31 1.79
C SER A 102 2.76 20.33 3.24
N VAL A 103 3.68 20.30 4.21
CA VAL A 103 3.34 20.43 5.64
C VAL A 103 2.75 21.82 5.94
N LEU A 104 3.33 22.88 5.37
CA LEU A 104 2.83 24.24 5.54
C LEU A 104 1.41 24.41 4.95
N LEU A 105 1.13 23.80 3.79
CA LEU A 105 -0.21 23.76 3.21
C LEU A 105 -1.20 23.04 4.11
N LEU A 106 -0.85 21.87 4.67
CA LEU A 106 -1.73 21.13 5.56
C LEU A 106 -2.03 21.85 6.88
N LEU A 107 -1.10 22.69 7.37
CA LEU A 107 -1.27 23.47 8.59
C LEU A 107 -1.95 24.83 8.36
N GLY A 108 -1.85 25.38 7.15
CA GLY A 108 -2.40 26.68 6.78
C GLY A 108 -3.72 26.64 6.01
N ALA A 109 -4.12 25.49 5.46
CA ALA A 109 -5.38 25.27 4.75
C ALA A 109 -6.53 24.91 5.70
#